data_AF-A0A5B9MNF5-F1
#
_entry.id   AF-A0A5B9MNF5-F1
#
_cell.length_a   1.000
_cell.length_b   1.000
_cell.length_c   1.000
_cell.angle_alpha   90.00
_cell.angle_beta   90.00
_cell.angle_gamma   90.00
#
_symmetry.space_group_name_H-M   'P 1'
#
loop_
_entity.id
_entity.type
_entity.pdbx_description
1 polymer ?
#
loop_
_entity_poly.entity_id
_entity_poly.type
_entity_poly.pdbx_seq_one_letter_code
_entity_poly.pdbx_strand_id
1 'polypeptide(L)'
;MNVQKDDEYLPIAVAFEKETGYRPADCTAWRWAKKGCGGVKLETRMFGGHRKTTRRFVRQFIAERTAKAEGDGSAIQNTPRREVTRRDKEIARANAQLDRELGK
;
A
#
# COMPACT_ATOMS: atom_id res chain seq x y z
N MET A 1 -3.27 38.00 3.73
CA MET A 1 -2.52 36.80 3.29
C MET A 1 -3.33 35.57 3.67
N ASN A 2 -4.07 34.98 2.72
CA ASN A 2 -4.89 33.79 2.98
C ASN A 2 -3.95 32.58 2.95
N VAL A 3 -3.38 32.21 4.10
CA VAL A 3 -2.65 30.94 4.22
C VAL A 3 -3.69 29.84 3.97
N GLN A 4 -3.64 29.26 2.78
CA GLN A 4 -4.53 28.18 2.38
C GLN A 4 -4.43 27.08 3.44
N LYS A 5 -5.56 26.62 3.97
CA LYS A 5 -5.64 25.62 5.06
C LYS A 5 -4.95 24.29 4.70
N ASP A 6 -4.61 24.10 3.43
CA ASP A 6 -3.89 22.94 2.89
C ASP A 6 -2.39 22.92 3.22
N ASP A 7 -1.79 24.04 3.64
CA ASP A 7 -0.37 24.12 4.00
C ASP A 7 -0.11 23.98 5.52
N GLU A 8 -1.16 23.75 6.30
CA GLU A 8 -1.02 23.47 7.73
C GLU A 8 -0.32 22.12 7.95
N TYR A 9 0.79 22.14 8.71
CA TYR A 9 1.49 20.92 9.09
C TYR A 9 0.75 20.20 10.22
N LEU A 10 0.18 19.04 9.88
CA LEU A 10 -0.59 18.18 10.76
C LEU A 10 0.12 16.84 10.98
N PRO A 11 -0.15 16.12 12.08
CA PRO A 11 0.26 14.73 12.21
C PRO A 11 -0.20 13.90 11.00
N ILE A 12 0.61 12.96 10.55
CA ILE A 12 0.35 12.21 9.30
C ILE A 12 -1.06 11.61 9.28
N ALA A 13 -1.45 10.89 10.34
CA ALA A 13 -2.77 10.26 10.42
C ALA A 13 -3.92 11.27 10.36
N VAL A 14 -3.76 12.44 11.01
CA VAL A 14 -4.75 13.53 11.01
C VAL A 14 -4.86 14.16 9.61
N ALA A 15 -3.72 14.35 8.93
CA ALA A 15 -3.72 14.90 7.57
C ALA A 15 -4.46 13.97 6.59
N PHE A 16 -4.27 12.65 6.72
CA PHE A 16 -5.02 11.66 5.94
C PHE A 16 -6.50 11.68 6.27
N GLU A 17 -6.87 11.67 7.55
CA GLU A 17 -8.26 11.73 7.97
C GLU A 17 -8.99 12.97 7.44
N LYS A 18 -8.34 14.14 7.47
CA LYS A 18 -8.91 15.37 6.89
C LYS A 18 -9.05 15.35 5.37
N GLU A 19 -8.22 14.57 4.67
CA GLU A 19 -8.23 14.53 3.21
C GLU A 19 -9.13 13.42 2.65
N THR A 20 -9.15 12.25 3.28
CA THR A 20 -9.85 11.05 2.78
C THR A 20 -11.03 10.61 3.65
N GLY A 21 -11.22 11.21 4.82
CA GLY A 21 -12.19 10.75 5.83
C GLY A 21 -11.76 9.47 6.55
N TYR A 22 -10.62 8.87 6.19
CA TYR A 22 -10.09 7.65 6.80
C TYR A 22 -8.78 7.92 7.53
N ARG A 23 -8.72 7.47 8.79
CA ARG A 23 -7.52 7.58 9.60
C ARG A 23 -6.68 6.30 9.51
N PRO A 24 -5.49 6.32 8.89
CA PRO A 24 -4.60 5.16 8.85
C PRO A 24 -4.01 4.87 10.24
N ALA A 25 -3.72 3.61 10.51
CA ALA A 25 -2.98 3.20 11.70
C ALA A 25 -1.57 3.83 11.74
N ASP A 26 -1.06 4.13 12.94
CA ASP A 26 0.20 4.85 13.12
C ASP A 26 1.40 4.12 12.50
N CYS A 27 1.46 2.79 12.59
CA CYS A 27 2.49 1.98 11.94
C CYS A 27 2.50 2.16 10.41
N THR A 28 1.31 2.27 9.80
CA THR A 28 1.16 2.49 8.37
C THR A 28 1.61 3.89 7.98
N ALA A 29 1.16 4.91 8.72
CA ALA A 29 1.58 6.29 8.53
C ALA A 29 3.11 6.45 8.64
N TRP A 30 3.72 5.82 9.66
CA TRP A 30 5.17 5.86 9.85
C TRP A 30 5.92 5.13 8.73
N ARG A 31 5.40 3.98 8.26
CA ARG A 31 5.96 3.27 7.11
C ARG A 31 5.95 4.13 5.86
N TRP A 32 4.85 4.82 5.57
CA TRP A 32 4.72 5.71 4.40
C TRP A 32 5.71 6.87 4.44
N ALA A 33 5.95 7.45 5.63
CA ALA A 33 6.94 8.52 5.78
C ALA A 33 8.40 8.04 5.67
N LYS A 34 8.71 6.83 6.16
CA LYS A 34 10.08 6.29 6.19
C LYS A 34 10.47 5.60 4.89
N LYS A 35 9.65 4.61 4.48
CA LYS A 35 9.91 3.71 3.36
C LYS A 35 9.03 4.00 2.15
N GLY A 36 7.84 4.55 2.36
CA GLY A 36 6.83 4.71 1.31
C GLY A 36 5.93 3.48 1.13
N CYS A 37 5.17 3.48 0.03
CA CYS A 37 4.27 2.41 -0.39
C CYS A 37 4.27 2.34 -1.92
N GLY A 38 4.50 1.16 -2.51
CA GLY A 38 4.47 1.00 -3.98
C GLY A 38 5.47 1.91 -4.70
N GLY A 39 6.63 2.15 -4.09
CA GLY A 39 7.65 3.05 -4.64
C GLY A 39 7.27 4.54 -4.64
N VAL A 40 6.22 4.94 -3.91
CA VAL A 40 5.86 6.34 -3.65
C VAL A 40 6.09 6.64 -2.18
N LYS A 41 6.70 7.77 -1.84
CA LYS A 41 7.03 8.14 -0.45
C LYS A 41 6.29 9.39 -0.04
N LEU A 42 5.70 9.38 1.15
CA LEU A 42 5.00 10.54 1.67
C LEU A 42 5.99 11.61 2.11
N GLU A 43 5.80 12.84 1.63
CA GLU A 43 6.58 13.99 2.06
C GLU A 43 6.19 14.40 3.48
N THR A 44 7.19 14.51 4.36
CA THR A 44 7.00 14.85 5.76
C THR A 44 8.13 15.73 6.27
N ARG A 45 7.84 16.57 7.25
CA ARG A 45 8.81 17.40 7.96
C ARG A 45 8.81 17.06 9.44
N MET A 46 9.98 17.15 10.08
CA MET A 46 10.15 16.89 11.50
C MET A 46 9.98 18.18 12.30
N PHE A 47 9.13 18.14 13.33
CA PHE A 47 8.90 19.21 14.28
C PHE A 47 8.99 18.63 15.69
N GLY A 48 10.01 19.00 16.46
CA GLY A 48 10.18 18.55 17.85
C GLY A 48 10.12 17.02 18.01
N GLY A 49 10.71 16.26 17.08
CA GLY A 49 10.68 14.78 17.10
C GLY A 49 9.44 14.14 16.46
N HIS A 50 8.39 14.92 16.15
CA HIS A 50 7.19 14.42 15.49
C HIS A 50 7.24 14.68 13.98
N ARG A 51 6.85 13.69 13.18
CA ARG A 51 6.67 13.87 11.73
C ARG A 51 5.29 14.44 11.44
N LYS A 52 5.28 15.54 10.71
CA LYS A 52 4.06 16.19 10.22
C LYS A 52 4.08 16.27 8.70
N THR A 53 2.90 16.32 8.11
CA THR A 53 2.69 16.50 6.68
C THR A 53 1.56 17.49 6.48
N THR A 54 1.34 17.91 5.24
CA THR A 54 0.24 18.80 4.88
C THR A 54 -0.79 18.04 4.05
N ARG A 55 -2.00 18.58 3.92
CA ARG A 55 -3.05 17.95 3.10
C ARG A 55 -2.64 17.90 1.63
N ARG A 56 -1.95 18.93 1.15
CA ARG A 56 -1.38 18.97 -0.20
C ARG A 56 -0.48 17.78 -0.49
N PHE A 57 0.43 17.46 0.43
CA PHE A 57 1.34 16.32 0.27
C PHE A 57 0.62 14.97 0.35
N VAL A 58 -0.43 14.86 1.16
CA VAL A 58 -1.28 13.66 1.19
C VAL A 58 -1.97 13.46 -0.16
N ARG A 59 -2.57 14.51 -0.72
CA ARG A 59 -3.23 14.45 -2.04
C ARG A 59 -2.26 14.04 -3.14
N GLN A 60 -1.06 14.64 -3.14
CA GLN A 60 0.00 14.29 -4.08
C GLN A 60 0.43 12.83 -3.93
N PHE A 61 0.64 12.37 -2.70
CA PHE A 61 0.99 10.97 -2.43
C PHE A 61 -0.06 9.98 -2.95
N ILE A 62 -1.34 10.28 -2.76
CA ILE A 62 -2.44 9.46 -3.26
C ILE A 62 -2.44 9.47 -4.79
N ALA A 63 -2.36 10.65 -5.41
CA ALA A 63 -2.33 10.78 -6.87
C ALA A 63 -1.16 10.02 -7.49
N GLU A 64 0.05 10.16 -6.96
CA GLU A 64 1.24 9.43 -7.41
C GLU A 64 1.09 7.93 -7.20
N ARG A 65 0.52 7.50 -6.08
CA ARG A 65 0.30 6.08 -5.80
C ARG A 65 -0.72 5.47 -6.76
N THR A 66 -1.80 6.18 -7.04
CA THR A 66 -2.84 5.76 -8.00
C THR A 66 -2.26 5.73 -9.41
N ALA A 67 -1.57 6.80 -9.85
CA ALA A 67 -0.91 6.84 -11.15
C ALA A 67 0.13 5.71 -11.32
N LYS A 68 0.88 5.35 -10.27
CA LYS A 68 1.75 4.16 -10.31
C LYS A 68 0.98 2.84 -10.31
N ALA A 69 -0.19 2.76 -9.68
CA ALA A 69 -1.01 1.55 -9.74
C ALA A 69 -1.62 1.33 -11.13
N GLU A 70 -1.97 2.42 -11.82
CA GLU A 70 -2.61 2.41 -13.15
C GLU A 70 -1.58 2.35 -14.28
N GLY A 71 -0.47 3.10 -14.15
CA GLY A 71 0.62 3.15 -15.13
C GLY A 71 1.55 1.94 -15.07
N ASP A 72 1.58 1.21 -13.95
CA ASP A 72 2.06 -0.16 -13.91
C ASP A 72 0.96 -1.08 -14.46
N GLY A 73 0.59 -0.85 -15.72
CA GLY A 73 -0.18 -1.78 -16.55
C GLY A 73 0.61 -3.06 -16.87
N SER A 74 1.66 -3.36 -16.10
CA SER A 74 2.06 -4.74 -15.90
C SER A 74 0.86 -5.44 -15.31
N ALA A 75 0.43 -6.49 -16.00
CA ALA A 75 -0.72 -7.32 -15.69
C ALA A 75 -0.94 -7.49 -14.17
N ILE A 76 -2.14 -7.93 -13.82
CA ILE A 76 -2.34 -8.74 -12.61
C ILE A 76 -1.38 -9.95 -12.73
N GLN A 77 -0.10 -9.74 -12.43
CA GLN A 77 0.84 -10.76 -12.03
C GLN A 77 0.30 -11.09 -10.67
N ASN A 78 -0.66 -12.02 -10.69
CA ASN A 78 -1.10 -12.84 -9.58
C ASN A 78 0.18 -13.46 -9.01
N THR A 79 0.98 -12.66 -8.31
CA THR A 79 2.16 -13.12 -7.60
C THR A 79 1.52 -13.98 -6.55
N PRO A 80 1.63 -15.31 -6.67
CA PRO A 80 0.78 -16.15 -5.90
C PRO A 80 1.14 -15.86 -4.45
N ARG A 81 0.15 -15.33 -3.73
CA ARG A 81 0.17 -15.20 -2.28
C ARG A 81 0.76 -16.50 -1.77
N ARG A 82 1.70 -16.40 -0.83
CA ARG A 82 2.55 -17.47 -0.29
C ARG A 82 1.75 -18.58 0.45
N GLU A 83 0.70 -19.09 -0.19
CA GLU A 83 -0.22 -20.19 0.10
C GLU A 83 -0.05 -21.33 -0.95
N VAL A 84 0.92 -21.18 -1.85
CA VAL A 84 1.26 -22.12 -2.95
C VAL A 84 1.66 -23.49 -2.43
N THR A 85 2.22 -23.62 -1.22
CA THR A 85 2.80 -24.88 -0.78
C THR A 85 1.81 -25.94 -0.33
N ARG A 86 0.59 -25.58 0.10
CA ARG A 86 -0.41 -26.54 0.60
C ARG A 86 -1.35 -26.99 -0.53
N ARG A 87 -1.86 -26.01 -1.29
CA ARG A 87 -2.75 -26.27 -2.43
C ARG A 87 -2.05 -27.06 -3.53
N ASP A 88 -0.79 -26.75 -3.85
CA ASP A 88 -0.05 -27.50 -4.87
C ASP A 88 0.26 -28.94 -4.44
N LYS A 89 0.48 -29.19 -3.15
CA LYS A 89 0.63 -30.55 -2.62
C LYS A 89 -0.66 -31.34 -2.71
N GLU A 90 -1.80 -30.69 -2.47
CA GLU A 90 -3.12 -31.32 -2.61
C GLU A 90 -3.44 -31.63 -4.07
N ILE A 91 -3.15 -30.70 -4.99
CA ILE A 91 -3.28 -30.89 -6.44
C ILE A 91 -2.35 -32.02 -6.91
N ALA A 92 -1.09 -32.04 -6.46
CA ALA A 92 -0.15 -33.10 -6.82
C ALA A 92 -0.59 -34.48 -6.31
N ARG A 93 -1.17 -34.56 -5.11
CA ARG A 93 -1.74 -35.81 -4.58
C ARG A 93 -2.99 -36.25 -5.36
N ALA A 94 -3.87 -35.32 -5.68
CA ALA A 94 -5.06 -35.60 -6.47
C ALA A 94 -4.69 -36.09 -7.88
N ASN A 95 -3.70 -35.46 -8.52
CA ASN A 95 -3.21 -35.88 -9.84
C ASN A 95 -2.52 -37.25 -9.79
N ALA A 96 -1.68 -37.51 -8.78
CA ALA A 96 -1.05 -38.82 -8.61
C ALA A 96 -2.07 -39.95 -8.34
N GLN A 97 -3.18 -39.62 -7.68
CA GLN A 97 -4.26 -40.57 -7.45
C GLN A 97 -5.07 -40.83 -8.73
N LEU A 98 -5.38 -39.78 -9.50
CA LEU A 98 -6.01 -39.91 -10.81
C LEU A 98 -5.15 -40.73 -11.77
N ASP A 99 -3.84 -40.51 -11.82
CA ASP A 99 -2.92 -41.29 -12.66
C ASP A 99 -2.88 -42.77 -12.26
N ARG A 100 -3.01 -43.07 -10.95
CA ARG A 100 -3.08 -44.44 -10.45
C ARG A 100 -4.40 -45.14 -10.78
N GLU A 101 -5.51 -44.39 -10.78
CA GLU A 101 -6.85 -44.89 -11.08
C GLU A 101 -7.08 -45.01 -12.60
N LEU A 102 -6.43 -44.17 -13.41
CA LEU A 102 -6.56 -44.13 -14.87
C LEU A 102 -5.53 -44.98 -15.62
N GLY A 103 -4.57 -45.61 -14.93
CA GLY A 103 -3.78 -46.74 -15.40
C GLY A 103 -3.31 -46.69 -16.86
N LYS A 104 -2.21 -45.98 -17.11
CA LYS A 104 -1.23 -46.42 -18.12
C LYS A 104 -0.07 -47.11 -17.43
#